data_AF-A0A7C6HP68-F1
#
_entry.id   AF-A0A7C6HP68-F1
#
_cell.length_a   1.000
_cell.length_b   1.000
_cell.length_c   1.000
_cell.angle_alpha   90.00
_cell.angle_beta   90.00
_cell.angle_gamma   90.00
#
_symmetry.space_group_name_H-M   'P 1'
#
loop_
_entity.id
_entity.type
_entity.pdbx_description
1 polymer ?
#
loop_
_entity_poly.entity_id
_entity_poly.type
_entity_poly.pdbx_seq_one_letter_code
_entity_poly.pdbx_strand_id
1 'polypeptide(L)'
;MTWQEVLAAAGYGDGTDLLRVPTSGTSGGTPRIVQRTVASWVDSFEPFAAATGITAADVVLAAGPPTSLFVYARAQSAWIGAASVVAARWDPRLLADATVAHLTPTMLADVLDQPARFRPSLRLAVVAGAALASGLRSAAQAAGIEVVEYYGAAELSFVALGRGVLRPFSGVEVESRDGVLWVRSRWTALGYEGDVAGPLRRDGSG
;
A
#
# COMPACT_ATOMS: atom_id res chain seq x y z
N MET A 1 -6.35 -19.10 0.55
CA MET A 1 -7.12 -17.97 1.08
C MET A 1 -7.43 -17.04 -0.07
N THR A 2 -8.69 -16.68 -0.30
CA THR A 2 -9.10 -15.72 -1.33
C THR A 2 -8.84 -14.28 -0.86
N TRP A 3 -8.88 -13.30 -1.77
CA TRP A 3 -8.74 -11.89 -1.38
C TRP A 3 -9.89 -11.42 -0.49
N GLN A 4 -11.11 -11.96 -0.67
CA GLN A 4 -12.26 -11.67 0.19
C GLN A 4 -12.00 -12.13 1.62
N GLU A 5 -11.48 -13.35 1.79
CA GLU A 5 -11.13 -13.90 3.11
C GLU A 5 -10.04 -13.07 3.80
N VAL A 6 -9.07 -12.54 3.05
CA VAL A 6 -8.06 -11.61 3.58
C VAL A 6 -8.71 -10.33 4.12
N LEU A 7 -9.61 -9.71 3.35
CA LEU A 7 -10.30 -8.48 3.77
C LEU A 7 -11.19 -8.72 4.98
N ALA A 8 -11.90 -9.85 5.03
CA ALA A 8 -12.73 -10.23 6.17
C ALA A 8 -11.89 -10.50 7.43
N ALA A 9 -10.79 -11.24 7.31
CA ALA A 9 -9.89 -11.53 8.42
C ALA A 9 -9.21 -10.26 8.99
N ALA A 10 -9.03 -9.22 8.15
CA ALA A 10 -8.54 -7.92 8.58
C ALA A 10 -9.62 -7.02 9.23
N GLY A 11 -10.89 -7.45 9.22
CA GLY A 11 -12.03 -6.64 9.67
C GLY A 11 -12.40 -5.51 8.70
N TYR A 12 -11.93 -5.58 7.45
CA TYR A 12 -12.18 -4.53 6.44
C TYR A 12 -13.48 -4.78 5.70
N GLY A 13 -13.83 -6.04 5.44
CA GLY A 13 -15.07 -6.42 4.74
C GLY A 13 -15.92 -7.34 5.59
N ASP A 14 -17.24 -7.26 5.38
CA ASP A 14 -18.26 -8.07 6.06
C ASP A 14 -19.12 -8.88 5.07
N GLY A 15 -18.67 -8.98 3.81
CA GLY A 15 -19.40 -9.63 2.72
C GLY A 15 -20.34 -8.70 1.95
N THR A 16 -20.43 -7.42 2.33
CA THR A 16 -21.11 -6.38 1.54
C THR A 16 -20.17 -5.75 0.49
N ASP A 17 -20.71 -4.85 -0.34
CA ASP A 17 -19.92 -4.03 -1.27
C ASP A 17 -19.17 -2.88 -0.60
N LEU A 18 -19.14 -2.81 0.74
CA LEU A 18 -18.46 -1.79 1.51
C LEU A 18 -17.22 -2.32 2.22
N LEU A 19 -16.21 -1.45 2.33
CA LEU A 19 -15.02 -1.65 3.14
C LEU A 19 -14.93 -0.57 4.23
N ARG A 20 -14.47 -1.01 5.41
CA ARG A 20 -14.20 -0.20 6.59
C ARG A 20 -12.69 -0.20 6.85
N VAL A 21 -12.02 0.87 6.44
CA VAL A 21 -10.56 0.98 6.52
C VAL A 21 -10.17 1.92 7.66
N PRO A 22 -9.56 1.44 8.76
CA PRO A 22 -9.10 2.30 9.83
C PRO A 22 -7.91 3.16 9.38
N THR A 23 -7.96 4.46 9.70
CA THR A 23 -6.80 5.35 9.57
C THR A 23 -5.77 5.06 10.65
N SER A 24 -4.48 5.30 10.38
CA SER A 24 -3.39 5.12 11.35
C SER A 24 -3.35 6.17 12.47
N GLY A 25 -4.20 7.20 12.45
CA GLY A 25 -4.27 8.23 13.50
C GLY A 25 -3.06 9.16 13.59
N THR A 26 -2.18 9.18 12.58
CA THR A 26 -0.89 9.90 12.60
C THR A 26 -1.01 11.43 12.65
N SER A 27 -2.21 12.00 12.49
CA SER A 27 -2.52 13.42 12.60
C SER A 27 -3.02 13.86 13.99
N GLY A 28 -2.75 13.08 15.05
CA GLY A 28 -2.99 13.48 16.45
C GLY A 28 -4.43 13.38 16.95
N GLY A 29 -5.31 12.69 16.22
CA GLY A 29 -6.70 12.45 16.60
C GLY A 29 -7.05 10.97 16.67
N THR A 30 -8.25 10.67 17.17
CA THR A 30 -8.80 9.31 17.25
C THR A 30 -8.81 8.65 15.85
N PRO A 31 -8.39 7.38 15.72
CA PRO A 31 -8.52 6.63 14.48
C PRO A 31 -9.96 6.69 13.95
N ARG A 32 -10.11 7.09 12.68
CA ARG A 32 -11.39 7.11 11.97
C ARG A 32 -11.53 5.84 11.14
N ILE A 33 -12.77 5.45 10.87
CA ILE A 33 -13.08 4.42 9.89
C ILE A 33 -13.44 5.11 8.57
N VAL A 34 -12.64 4.87 7.55
CA VAL A 34 -12.92 5.32 6.18
C VAL A 34 -13.83 4.30 5.50
N GLN A 35 -14.97 4.77 5.00
CA GLN A 35 -15.90 3.93 4.23
C GLN A 35 -15.57 4.00 2.74
N ARG A 36 -15.50 2.84 2.10
CA ARG A 36 -15.16 2.70 0.68
C ARG A 36 -16.00 1.63 0.04
N THR A 37 -16.07 1.60 -1.29
CA THR A 37 -16.60 0.43 -2.00
C THR A 37 -15.52 -0.63 -2.14
N VAL A 38 -15.89 -1.90 -2.20
CA VAL A 38 -14.98 -3.01 -2.53
C VAL A 38 -14.30 -2.77 -3.89
N ALA A 39 -15.05 -2.29 -4.88
CA ALA A 39 -14.55 -1.94 -6.21
C ALA A 39 -13.40 -0.91 -6.16
N SER A 40 -13.43 0.04 -5.20
CA SER A 40 -12.36 1.04 -5.03
C SER A 40 -10.99 0.44 -4.66
N TRP A 41 -10.95 -0.83 -4.25
CA TRP A 41 -9.73 -1.61 -4.02
C TRP A 41 -9.50 -2.60 -5.15
N VAL A 42 -10.49 -3.45 -5.43
CA VAL A 42 -10.31 -4.62 -6.31
C VAL A 42 -9.98 -4.20 -7.73
N ASP A 43 -10.64 -3.16 -8.28
CA ASP A 43 -10.36 -2.74 -9.66
C ASP A 43 -8.97 -2.07 -9.77
N SER A 44 -8.30 -1.78 -8.65
CA SER A 44 -6.93 -1.26 -8.63
C SER A 44 -5.86 -2.37 -8.60
N PHE A 45 -6.25 -3.64 -8.35
CA PHE A 45 -5.31 -4.77 -8.28
C PHE A 45 -4.56 -4.98 -9.59
N GLU A 46 -5.26 -5.03 -10.72
CA GLU A 46 -4.63 -5.20 -12.04
C GLU A 46 -3.75 -4.01 -12.43
N PRO A 47 -4.21 -2.73 -12.37
CA PRO A 47 -3.35 -1.58 -12.62
C PRO A 47 -2.12 -1.54 -11.70
N PHE A 48 -2.27 -1.95 -10.44
CA PHE A 48 -1.16 -2.00 -9.49
C PHE A 48 -0.16 -3.11 -9.84
N ALA A 49 -0.66 -4.31 -10.20
CA ALA A 49 0.16 -5.42 -10.68
C ALA A 49 0.96 -5.02 -11.92
N ALA A 50 0.30 -4.39 -12.89
CA ALA A 50 0.95 -3.89 -14.11
C ALA A 50 2.03 -2.84 -13.83
N ALA A 51 1.78 -1.91 -12.90
CA ALA A 51 2.72 -0.85 -12.55
C ALA A 51 3.95 -1.35 -11.75
N THR A 52 3.77 -2.40 -10.96
CA THR A 52 4.80 -2.99 -10.10
C THR A 52 5.54 -4.15 -10.76
N GLY A 53 4.91 -4.86 -11.70
CA GLY A 53 5.41 -6.10 -12.28
C GLY A 53 5.35 -7.28 -11.31
N ILE A 54 4.46 -7.25 -10.32
CA ILE A 54 4.20 -8.38 -9.42
C ILE A 54 3.35 -9.41 -10.16
N THR A 55 3.71 -10.69 -10.05
CA THR A 55 3.04 -11.81 -10.73
C THR A 55 2.82 -12.98 -9.80
N ALA A 56 2.10 -14.01 -10.26
CA ALA A 56 1.88 -15.25 -9.50
C ALA A 56 3.16 -16.05 -9.22
N ALA A 57 4.26 -15.76 -9.93
CA ALA A 57 5.55 -16.39 -9.70
C ALA A 57 6.31 -15.80 -8.50
N ASP A 58 5.82 -14.69 -7.93
CA ASP A 58 6.46 -14.03 -6.81
C ASP A 58 6.06 -14.63 -5.46
N VAL A 59 6.95 -14.46 -4.48
CA VAL A 59 6.68 -14.66 -3.05
C VAL A 59 6.62 -13.29 -2.40
N VAL A 60 5.41 -12.87 -2.03
CA VAL A 60 5.15 -11.52 -1.51
C VAL A 60 5.20 -11.51 0.01
N LEU A 61 6.16 -10.78 0.58
CA LEU A 61 6.22 -10.50 2.01
C LEU A 61 5.31 -9.31 2.37
N ALA A 62 4.32 -9.58 3.22
CA ALA A 62 3.39 -8.59 3.76
C ALA A 62 3.29 -8.72 5.30
N ALA A 63 4.42 -8.51 5.96
CA ALA A 63 4.58 -8.66 7.41
C ALA A 63 4.43 -7.31 8.15
N GLY A 64 3.38 -7.19 8.96
CA GLY A 64 3.08 -5.97 9.69
C GLY A 64 1.64 -5.92 10.23
N PRO A 65 1.28 -4.85 10.95
CA PRO A 65 -0.07 -4.64 11.45
C PRO A 65 -1.08 -4.55 10.30
N PRO A 66 -2.39 -4.78 10.53
CA PRO A 66 -3.44 -4.75 9.50
C PRO A 66 -3.80 -3.32 9.06
N THR A 67 -2.79 -2.55 8.69
CA THR A 67 -2.93 -1.25 8.01
C THR A 67 -3.24 -1.47 6.53
N SER A 68 -3.75 -0.43 5.87
CA SER A 68 -4.11 -0.51 4.44
C SER A 68 -2.97 -1.02 3.56
N LEU A 69 -1.72 -0.63 3.84
CA LEU A 69 -0.52 -1.14 3.13
C LEU A 69 -0.45 -2.67 3.14
N PHE A 70 -0.48 -3.30 4.32
CA PHE A 70 -0.29 -4.74 4.43
C PHE A 70 -1.54 -5.53 4.08
N VAL A 71 -2.73 -5.02 4.41
CA VAL A 71 -4.00 -5.67 4.04
C VAL A 71 -4.17 -5.67 2.53
N TYR A 72 -3.85 -4.56 1.85
CA TYR A 72 -3.86 -4.50 0.39
C TYR A 72 -2.84 -5.46 -0.23
N ALA A 73 -1.60 -5.48 0.27
CA ALA A 73 -0.57 -6.39 -0.23
C ALA A 73 -1.00 -7.86 -0.16
N ARG A 74 -1.58 -8.27 0.97
CA ARG A 74 -2.11 -9.63 1.16
C ARG A 74 -3.27 -9.93 0.21
N ALA A 75 -4.21 -9.01 0.08
CA ALA A 75 -5.39 -9.18 -0.75
C ALA A 75 -5.02 -9.24 -2.25
N GLN A 76 -4.13 -8.36 -2.70
CA GLN A 76 -3.63 -8.33 -4.07
C GLN A 76 -2.82 -9.59 -4.39
N SER A 77 -1.98 -10.06 -3.47
CA SER A 77 -1.23 -11.31 -3.64
C SER A 77 -2.17 -12.51 -3.79
N ALA A 78 -3.20 -12.59 -2.94
CA ALA A 78 -4.24 -13.63 -3.03
C ALA A 78 -5.04 -13.54 -4.33
N TRP A 79 -5.33 -12.34 -4.83
CA TRP A 79 -6.02 -12.12 -6.11
C TRP A 79 -5.17 -12.56 -7.31
N ILE A 80 -3.86 -12.24 -7.32
CA ILE A 80 -2.92 -12.68 -8.37
C ILE A 80 -2.66 -14.20 -8.32
N GLY A 81 -2.80 -14.82 -7.14
CA GLY A 81 -2.37 -16.19 -6.91
C GLY A 81 -0.88 -16.32 -6.58
N ALA A 82 -0.25 -15.25 -6.09
CA ALA A 82 1.13 -15.25 -5.63
C ALA A 82 1.23 -15.91 -4.24
N ALA A 83 2.34 -16.59 -3.96
CA ALA A 83 2.63 -17.05 -2.60
C ALA A 83 2.86 -15.83 -1.69
N SER A 84 2.50 -15.94 -0.41
CA SER A 84 2.64 -14.83 0.54
C SER A 84 3.27 -15.27 1.85
N VAL A 85 4.25 -14.50 2.32
CA VAL A 85 4.77 -14.59 3.68
C VAL A 85 4.08 -13.51 4.51
N VAL A 86 3.24 -13.93 5.46
CA VAL A 86 2.43 -13.02 6.27
C VAL A 86 2.75 -13.20 7.74
N ALA A 87 2.99 -12.09 8.42
CA ALA A 87 3.15 -12.05 9.87
C ALA A 87 2.49 -10.78 10.42
N ALA A 88 2.02 -10.84 11.68
CA ALA A 88 1.44 -9.67 12.35
C ALA A 88 2.49 -8.61 12.72
N ARG A 89 3.77 -9.00 12.79
CA ARG A 89 4.89 -8.12 13.11
C ARG A 89 5.99 -8.27 12.06
N TRP A 90 6.68 -7.18 11.82
CA TRP A 90 7.85 -7.15 10.97
C TRP A 90 9.03 -7.90 11.62
N ASP A 91 9.74 -8.68 10.82
CA ASP A 91 10.98 -9.34 11.16
C ASP A 91 11.79 -9.54 9.86
N PRO A 92 13.01 -8.99 9.76
CA PRO A 92 13.80 -9.09 8.53
C PRO A 92 14.17 -10.53 8.15
N ARG A 93 14.12 -11.49 9.08
CA ARG A 93 14.37 -12.92 8.77
C ARG A 93 13.30 -13.52 7.85
N LEU A 94 12.14 -12.89 7.74
CA LEU A 94 11.05 -13.31 6.84
C LEU A 94 11.35 -13.07 5.36
N LEU A 95 12.47 -12.41 5.03
CA LEU A 95 12.89 -12.12 3.66
C LEU A 95 13.56 -13.29 2.94
N ALA A 96 13.89 -14.38 3.65
CA ALA A 96 14.69 -15.47 3.10
C ALA A 96 14.15 -16.01 1.76
N ASP A 97 12.82 -16.15 1.66
CA ASP A 97 12.14 -16.69 0.48
C ASP A 97 11.40 -15.62 -0.34
N ALA A 98 11.41 -14.36 0.11
CA ALA A 98 10.63 -13.29 -0.51
C ALA A 98 11.31 -12.78 -1.80
N THR A 99 10.54 -12.66 -2.88
CA THR A 99 10.96 -11.97 -4.10
C THR A 99 10.47 -10.52 -4.12
N VAL A 100 9.34 -10.25 -3.47
CA VAL A 100 8.73 -8.92 -3.35
C VAL A 100 8.44 -8.64 -1.88
N ALA A 101 8.68 -7.42 -1.41
CA ALA A 101 8.30 -7.01 -0.06
C ALA A 101 7.55 -5.68 -0.06
N HIS A 102 6.42 -5.62 0.64
CA HIS A 102 5.73 -4.38 0.97
C HIS A 102 6.27 -3.84 2.29
N LEU A 103 6.85 -2.64 2.26
CA LEU A 103 7.64 -2.08 3.35
C LEU A 103 7.27 -0.62 3.62
N THR A 104 7.52 -0.16 4.85
CA THR A 104 7.67 1.28 5.11
C THR A 104 9.11 1.72 4.83
N PRO A 105 9.42 3.02 4.70
CA PRO A 105 10.80 3.47 4.56
C PRO A 105 11.73 2.98 5.67
N THR A 106 11.26 2.93 6.92
CA THR A 106 12.02 2.39 8.06
C THR A 106 12.29 0.90 7.91
N MET A 107 11.32 0.12 7.43
CA MET A 107 11.54 -1.31 7.17
C MET A 107 12.52 -1.53 6.02
N LEU A 108 12.49 -0.73 4.96
CA LEU A 108 13.49 -0.80 3.89
C LEU A 108 14.90 -0.50 4.41
N ALA A 109 15.06 0.45 5.34
CA ALA A 109 16.36 0.69 5.98
C ALA A 109 16.84 -0.56 6.74
N ASP A 110 15.97 -1.18 7.55
CA ASP A 110 16.30 -2.43 8.26
C ASP A 110 16.68 -3.56 7.28
N VAL A 111 15.97 -3.72 6.15
CA VAL A 111 16.32 -4.68 5.08
C VAL A 111 17.74 -4.47 4.55
N LEU A 112 18.17 -3.21 4.42
CA LEU A 112 19.48 -2.85 3.86
C LEU A 112 20.60 -2.95 4.88
N ASP A 113 20.31 -2.81 6.17
CA ASP A 113 21.25 -3.03 7.27
C ASP A 113 21.58 -4.53 7.45
N GLN A 114 20.69 -5.42 6.98
CA GLN A 114 20.94 -6.86 7.01
C GLN A 114 21.93 -7.33 5.92
N PRO A 115 22.78 -8.33 6.22
CA PRO A 115 23.60 -9.00 5.22
C PRO A 115 22.77 -9.54 4.03
N ALA A 116 23.27 -9.35 2.81
CA ALA A 116 22.57 -9.73 1.57
C ALA A 116 22.09 -11.20 1.53
N ARG A 117 22.81 -12.12 2.20
CA ARG A 117 22.43 -13.54 2.32
C ARG A 117 21.06 -13.78 2.97
N PHE A 118 20.49 -12.80 3.69
CA PHE A 118 19.17 -12.90 4.32
C PHE A 118 18.02 -12.51 3.39
N ARG A 119 18.32 -12.03 2.19
CA ARG A 119 17.36 -11.60 1.18
C ARG A 119 17.83 -12.04 -0.22
N PRO A 120 18.17 -13.32 -0.42
CA PRO A 120 18.88 -13.79 -1.61
C PRO A 120 18.08 -13.58 -2.91
N SER A 121 16.75 -13.55 -2.82
CA SER A 121 15.84 -13.49 -3.96
C SER A 121 15.06 -12.18 -4.06
N LEU A 122 15.25 -11.25 -3.13
CA LEU A 122 14.47 -10.02 -3.07
C LEU A 122 14.82 -9.13 -4.25
N ARG A 123 13.90 -9.02 -5.21
CA ARG A 123 14.06 -8.19 -6.42
C ARG A 123 13.36 -6.84 -6.32
N LEU A 124 12.29 -6.74 -5.53
CA LEU A 124 11.40 -5.58 -5.51
C LEU A 124 10.97 -5.23 -4.08
N ALA A 125 11.15 -3.98 -3.70
CA ALA A 125 10.54 -3.36 -2.55
C ALA A 125 9.46 -2.37 -2.99
N VAL A 126 8.21 -2.63 -2.60
CA VAL A 126 7.12 -1.65 -2.69
C VAL A 126 7.10 -0.87 -1.39
N VAL A 127 7.33 0.44 -1.46
CA VAL A 127 7.51 1.30 -0.28
C VAL A 127 6.44 2.38 -0.20
N ALA A 128 5.79 2.49 0.95
CA ALA A 128 4.79 3.53 1.21
C ALA A 128 4.62 3.87 2.69
N GLY A 129 3.77 4.85 2.96
CA GLY A 129 3.39 5.29 4.32
C GLY A 129 4.20 6.47 4.86
N ALA A 130 5.35 6.78 4.25
CA ALA A 130 6.12 7.99 4.50
C ALA A 130 7.03 8.29 3.30
N ALA A 131 7.60 9.50 3.27
CA ALA A 131 8.61 9.85 2.29
C ALA A 131 9.87 8.98 2.47
N LEU A 132 10.46 8.54 1.36
CA LEU A 132 11.70 7.79 1.38
C LEU A 132 12.87 8.70 1.81
N ALA A 133 13.69 8.24 2.74
CA ALA A 133 14.87 8.98 3.17
C ALA A 133 15.88 9.13 2.02
N SER A 134 16.62 10.26 2.02
CA SER A 134 17.67 10.53 1.04
C SER A 134 18.70 9.39 1.01
N GLY A 135 19.01 8.89 -0.19
CA GLY A 135 20.01 7.84 -0.40
C GLY A 135 19.49 6.41 -0.23
N LEU A 136 18.32 6.18 0.39
CA LEU A 136 17.81 4.83 0.62
C LEU A 136 17.51 4.08 -0.70
N ARG A 137 17.00 4.81 -1.70
CA ARG A 137 16.81 4.31 -3.06
C ARG A 137 18.12 3.84 -3.70
N SER A 138 19.16 4.67 -3.62
CA SER A 138 20.47 4.35 -4.18
C SER A 138 21.11 3.15 -3.48
N ALA A 139 20.95 3.05 -2.17
CA ALA A 139 21.40 1.89 -1.39
C ALA A 139 20.66 0.60 -1.79
N ALA A 140 19.34 0.66 -1.97
CA ALA A 140 18.55 -0.47 -2.47
C ALA A 140 18.99 -0.90 -3.87
N GLN A 141 19.20 0.06 -4.78
CA GLN A 141 19.69 -0.23 -6.13
C GLN A 141 21.08 -0.87 -6.11
N ALA A 142 22.00 -0.37 -5.27
CA ALA A 142 23.33 -0.98 -5.10
C ALA A 142 23.25 -2.41 -4.53
N ALA A 143 22.19 -2.71 -3.78
CA ALA A 143 21.88 -4.04 -3.27
C ALA A 143 21.12 -4.94 -4.28
N GLY A 144 20.87 -4.47 -5.51
CA GLY A 144 20.13 -5.21 -6.53
C GLY A 144 18.61 -5.21 -6.35
N ILE A 145 18.07 -4.33 -5.50
CA ILE A 145 16.66 -4.26 -5.17
C ILE A 145 16.04 -3.05 -5.88
N GLU A 146 15.04 -3.32 -6.73
CA GLU A 146 14.22 -2.28 -7.31
C GLU A 146 13.30 -1.68 -6.24
N VAL A 147 13.14 -0.35 -6.23
CA VAL A 147 12.22 0.33 -5.30
C VAL A 147 11.10 1.01 -6.09
N VAL A 148 9.87 0.56 -5.86
CA VAL A 148 8.65 1.24 -6.29
C VAL A 148 8.06 1.96 -5.08
N GLU A 149 8.05 3.28 -5.12
CA GLU A 149 7.37 4.10 -4.12
C GLU A 149 5.95 4.36 -4.57
N TYR A 150 5.01 4.40 -3.62
CA TYR A 150 3.72 5.00 -3.88
C TYR A 150 3.30 5.95 -2.75
N TYR A 151 2.59 7.00 -3.14
CA TYR A 151 1.92 7.92 -2.26
C TYR A 151 0.42 7.68 -2.33
N GLY A 152 -0.23 7.71 -1.18
CA GLY A 152 -1.64 7.43 -1.03
C GLY A 152 -2.14 7.77 0.37
N ALA A 153 -3.45 7.67 0.54
CA ALA A 153 -4.14 7.84 1.82
C ALA A 153 -5.26 6.81 1.93
N ALA A 154 -5.70 6.49 3.16
CA ALA A 154 -6.84 5.61 3.35
C ALA A 154 -8.10 6.14 2.63
N GLU A 155 -8.22 7.47 2.54
CA GLU A 155 -9.29 8.18 1.86
C GLU A 155 -9.13 8.25 0.34
N LEU A 156 -7.91 8.19 -0.18
CA LEU A 156 -7.62 8.44 -1.61
C LEU A 156 -7.14 7.21 -2.37
N SER A 157 -6.83 6.09 -1.68
CA SER A 157 -6.14 4.94 -2.28
C SER A 157 -4.75 5.32 -2.79
N PHE A 158 -4.30 4.74 -3.91
CA PHE A 158 -3.14 5.18 -4.67
C PHE A 158 -3.39 6.54 -5.32
N VAL A 159 -2.56 7.51 -4.98
CA VAL A 159 -2.53 8.83 -5.63
C VAL A 159 -1.44 8.86 -6.69
N ALA A 160 -0.23 8.45 -6.33
CA ALA A 160 0.92 8.45 -7.23
C ALA A 160 1.83 7.25 -6.97
N LEU A 161 2.53 6.79 -8.01
CA LEU A 161 3.48 5.68 -7.94
C LEU A 161 4.69 5.98 -8.82
N GLY A 162 5.88 5.49 -8.45
CA GLY A 162 7.06 5.72 -9.27
C GLY A 162 8.34 5.07 -8.78
N ARG A 163 9.35 5.19 -9.64
CA ARG A 163 10.74 4.76 -9.41
C ARG A 163 11.61 6.02 -9.36
N GLY A 164 11.64 6.67 -8.21
CA GLY A 164 12.38 7.91 -7.96
C GLY A 164 11.57 9.17 -8.22
N VAL A 165 10.80 9.21 -9.32
CA VAL A 165 9.85 10.28 -9.57
C VAL A 165 8.43 9.72 -9.54
N LEU A 166 7.61 10.20 -8.61
CA LEU A 166 6.20 9.82 -8.52
C LEU A 166 5.41 10.46 -9.66
N ARG A 167 4.53 9.66 -10.28
CA ARG A 167 3.56 10.09 -11.28
C ARG A 167 2.17 9.68 -10.82
N PRO A 168 1.10 10.41 -11.23
CA PRO A 168 -0.26 10.01 -10.92
C PRO A 168 -0.48 8.54 -11.28
N PHE A 169 -1.12 7.81 -10.37
CA PHE A 169 -1.46 6.40 -10.63
C PHE A 169 -2.47 6.30 -11.78
N SER A 170 -2.54 5.14 -12.44
CA SER A 170 -3.39 4.98 -13.63
C SER A 170 -4.85 5.34 -13.33
N GLY A 171 -5.42 6.24 -14.14
CA GLY A 171 -6.78 6.75 -13.97
C GLY A 171 -6.95 7.75 -12.81
N VAL A 172 -5.84 8.27 -12.26
CA VAL A 172 -5.84 9.30 -11.22
C VAL A 172 -5.41 10.63 -11.82
N GLU A 173 -6.22 11.65 -11.56
CA GLU A 173 -5.87 13.04 -11.84
C GLU A 173 -5.49 13.73 -10.53
N VAL A 174 -4.45 14.56 -10.59
CA VAL A 174 -3.97 15.32 -9.44
C VAL A 174 -3.80 16.78 -9.81
N GLU A 175 -4.13 17.65 -8.87
CA GLU A 175 -3.92 19.08 -9.02
C GLU A 175 -3.47 19.68 -7.68
N SER A 176 -2.47 20.56 -7.71
CA SER A 176 -2.10 21.34 -6.53
C SER A 176 -2.76 22.72 -6.63
N ARG A 177 -3.66 23.02 -5.68
CA ARG A 177 -4.31 24.33 -5.53
C ARG A 177 -4.06 24.83 -4.12
N ASP A 178 -3.48 26.02 -3.97
CA ASP A 178 -3.23 26.66 -2.68
C ASP A 178 -2.51 25.77 -1.63
N GLY A 179 -1.53 24.99 -2.08
CA GLY A 179 -0.79 24.07 -1.21
C GLY A 179 -1.55 22.80 -0.81
N VAL A 180 -2.74 22.58 -1.35
CA VAL A 180 -3.55 21.36 -1.16
C VAL A 180 -3.48 20.51 -2.41
N LEU A 181 -3.28 19.19 -2.24
CA LEU A 181 -3.35 18.23 -3.33
C LEU A 181 -4.80 17.73 -3.49
N TRP A 182 -5.41 18.06 -4.62
CA TRP A 182 -6.71 17.55 -5.05
C TRP A 182 -6.52 16.32 -5.92
N VAL A 183 -7.38 15.32 -5.73
CA VAL A 183 -7.28 14.03 -6.41
C VAL A 183 -8.66 13.62 -6.90
N ARG A 184 -8.77 13.36 -8.21
CA ARG A 184 -9.98 12.81 -8.82
C ARG A 184 -9.68 11.41 -9.33
N SER A 185 -10.39 10.42 -8.79
CA SER A 185 -10.25 9.03 -9.21
C SER A 185 -11.47 8.21 -8.80
N ARG A 186 -11.67 7.06 -9.46
CA ARG A 186 -12.65 6.05 -9.03
C ARG A 186 -12.26 5.32 -7.73
N TRP A 187 -11.12 5.67 -7.16
CA TRP A 187 -10.54 5.02 -5.97
C TRP A 187 -10.85 5.76 -4.66
N THR A 188 -11.46 6.94 -4.73
CA THR A 188 -11.71 7.76 -3.55
C THR A 188 -12.75 7.11 -2.62
N ALA A 189 -12.55 7.31 -1.32
CA ALA A 189 -13.49 6.89 -0.29
C ALA A 189 -14.84 7.61 -0.40
N LEU A 190 -15.87 6.96 0.15
CA LEU A 190 -17.20 7.52 0.30
C LEU A 190 -17.25 8.60 1.38
N GLY A 191 -16.40 8.47 2.41
CA GLY A 191 -16.33 9.38 3.55
C GLY A 191 -15.82 8.67 4.80
N TYR A 192 -16.08 9.24 5.96
CA TYR A 192 -15.87 8.58 7.24
C TYR A 192 -17.18 7.95 7.73
N GLU A 193 -17.06 6.87 8.50
CA GLU A 193 -18.21 6.29 9.16
C GLU A 193 -18.71 7.22 10.29
N GLY A 194 -20.02 7.49 10.28
CA GLY A 194 -20.65 8.42 11.20
C GLY A 194 -20.37 9.88 10.88
N ASP A 195 -20.87 10.78 11.72
CA ASP A 195 -20.68 12.22 11.55
C ASP A 195 -19.39 12.69 12.23
N VAL A 196 -18.25 12.27 11.66
CA VAL A 196 -16.92 12.62 12.17
C VAL A 196 -16.16 13.49 11.18
N ALA A 197 -15.67 14.63 11.65
CA ALA A 197 -14.83 15.52 10.86
C ALA A 197 -13.44 14.90 10.59
N GLY A 198 -12.89 15.11 9.40
CA GLY A 198 -11.55 14.66 9.03
C GLY A 198 -10.95 15.46 7.87
N PRO A 199 -9.71 15.14 7.46
CA PRO A 199 -8.98 15.90 6.44
C PRO A 199 -9.56 15.75 5.02
N LEU A 200 -10.38 14.72 4.75
CA LEU A 200 -11.01 14.54 3.44
C LEU A 200 -11.96 15.70 3.12
N ARG A 201 -11.71 16.35 1.99
CA ARG A 201 -12.56 17.40 1.41
C ARG A 201 -13.01 16.95 0.02
N ARG A 202 -14.19 17.38 -0.38
CA ARG A 202 -14.70 17.25 -1.75
C ARG A 202 -14.97 18.64 -2.30
N ASP A 203 -14.69 18.85 -3.57
CA ASP A 203 -15.10 20.08 -4.25
C ASP A 203 -16.50 19.91 -4.85
N GLY A 204 -17.01 20.96 -5.50
CA GLY A 204 -18.34 20.93 -6.12
C GLY A 204 -18.47 19.95 -7.29
N SER A 205 -17.37 19.37 -7.76
CA SER A 205 -17.34 18.40 -8.87
C SER A 205 -17.21 16.94 -8.40
N GLY A 206 -17.06 16.71 -7.09
CA GLY A 206 -16.94 15.38 -6.48
C GLY A 206 -15.51 15.00 -6.20
#